data_AF-A0A218Q367-F1
#
_entry.id   AF-A0A218Q367-F1
#
_cell.length_a   1.000
_cell.length_b   1.000
_cell.length_c   1.000
_cell.angle_alpha   90.00
_cell.angle_beta   90.00
_cell.angle_gamma   90.00
#
_symmetry.space_group_name_H-M   'P 1'
#
loop_
_entity.id
_entity.type
_entity.pdbx_description
1 polymer ?
#
loop_
_entity_poly.entity_id
_entity_poly.type
_entity_poly.pdbx_seq_one_letter_code
_entity_poly.pdbx_strand_id
1 'polypeptide(L)' 'MVTKGWQSAGYVEGKEWEVKNRTKYVLARPVGNYNSDNPHCRIDFDRNGKLDWSTFHSNLDGYFGMREVVRTAITMAFS' A
#
# COMPACT_ATOMS: atom_id res chain seq x y z
N MET A 1 5.17 2.55 17.52
CA MET A 1 5.07 4.02 17.38
C MET A 1 4.31 4.27 16.08
N VAL A 2 3.08 4.81 16.12
CA VAL A 2 2.28 5.01 14.90
C VAL A 2 2.86 6.21 14.14
N THR A 3 3.50 5.96 13.01
CA THR A 3 3.99 7.01 12.13
C THR A 3 2.80 7.84 11.65
N LYS A 4 2.86 9.16 11.76
CA LYS A 4 1.71 10.04 11.51
C LYS A 4 1.27 10.00 10.04
N GLY A 5 -0.04 10.12 9.78
CA GLY A 5 -0.61 10.33 8.45
C GLY A 5 -0.92 9.06 7.65
N TRP A 6 -0.95 7.89 8.29
CA TRP A 6 -1.53 6.69 7.71
C TRP A 6 -3.03 6.63 8.04
N GLN A 7 -3.83 6.14 7.10
CA GLN A 7 -5.28 6.02 7.17
C GLN A 7 -5.67 4.58 6.82
N SER A 8 -6.69 4.02 7.46
CA SER A 8 -7.15 2.68 7.12
C SER A 8 -7.63 2.64 5.65
N ALA A 9 -7.20 1.62 4.93
CA ALA A 9 -7.64 1.27 3.58
C ALA A 9 -8.59 0.06 3.57
N GLY A 10 -8.95 -0.45 4.75
CA GLY A 10 -9.81 -1.62 4.90
C GLY A 10 -9.07 -2.95 4.80
N TYR A 11 -9.85 -4.02 4.65
CA TYR A 11 -9.37 -5.40 4.66
C TYR A 11 -9.23 -5.94 3.23
N VAL A 12 -8.02 -6.30 2.83
CA VAL A 12 -7.71 -6.79 1.48
C VAL A 12 -6.85 -8.06 1.58
N GLU A 13 -7.23 -9.09 0.84
CA GLU A 13 -6.55 -10.40 0.81
C GLU A 13 -6.29 -10.97 2.22
N GLY A 14 -7.26 -10.84 3.12
CA GLY A 14 -7.15 -11.41 4.46
C GLY A 14 -6.34 -10.58 5.46
N LYS A 15 -6.02 -9.31 5.18
CA LYS A 15 -5.26 -8.44 6.07
C LYS A 15 -5.78 -7.00 6.07
N GLU A 16 -5.67 -6.31 7.19
CA GLU A 16 -5.96 -4.87 7.25
C GLU A 16 -4.79 -4.07 6.67
N TRP A 17 -5.10 -3.09 5.84
CA TRP A 17 -4.14 -2.21 5.18
C TRP A 17 -4.32 -0.77 5.60
N GLU A 18 -3.22 -0.03 5.56
CA GLU A 18 -3.19 1.40 5.74
C GLU A 18 -2.48 2.09 4.57
N VAL A 19 -2.93 3.31 4.28
CA VAL A 19 -2.41 4.16 3.20
C VAL A 19 -1.99 5.51 3.68
N LYS A 20 -1.05 6.08 2.94
CA LYS A 20 -0.66 7.48 3.02
C LYS A 20 -0.77 8.09 1.63
N ASN A 21 -1.80 8.91 1.46
CA ASN A 21 -2.10 9.60 0.20
C ASN A 21 -1.07 10.71 -0.09
N ARG A 22 -0.58 10.77 -1.33
CA ARG A 22 0.24 11.85 -1.88
C ARG A 22 -0.39 12.37 -3.17
N THR A 23 0.06 13.52 -3.66
CA THR A 23 -0.55 14.20 -4.82
C THR A 23 -0.57 13.36 -6.12
N LYS A 24 0.36 12.41 -6.30
CA LYS A 24 0.48 11.61 -7.53
C LYS A 24 0.50 10.10 -7.29
N TYR A 25 0.56 9.67 -6.04
CA TYR A 25 0.73 8.28 -5.68
C TYR A 25 0.20 8.00 -4.28
N VAL A 26 -0.04 6.73 -4.02
CA VAL A 26 -0.43 6.22 -2.71
C VAL A 26 0.68 5.31 -2.21
N LEU A 27 1.04 5.50 -0.96
CA LEU A 27 1.87 4.57 -0.23
C LEU A 27 0.96 3.63 0.53
N ALA A 28 1.22 2.32 0.47
CA ALA A 28 0.41 1.31 1.13
C ALA A 28 1.30 0.35 1.93
N ARG A 29 0.77 -0.10 3.08
CA ARG A 29 1.34 -1.20 3.86
C ARG A 29 0.26 -1.89 4.71
N PRO A 30 0.46 -3.15 5.11
CA PRO A 30 -0.40 -3.77 6.10
C PRO A 30 -0.38 -2.98 7.42
N VAL A 31 -1.44 -3.04 8.21
CA VAL A 31 -1.40 -2.55 9.59
C VAL A 31 -0.43 -3.41 10.40
N GLY A 32 0.46 -2.77 11.17
CA GLY A 32 1.52 -3.46 11.91
C GLY A 32 2.34 -2.52 12.78
N ASN A 33 3.24 -3.09 13.59
CA ASN A 33 4.12 -2.31 14.45
C ASN A 33 5.45 -2.01 13.74
N TYR A 34 5.49 -0.91 13.00
CA TYR A 34 6.67 -0.49 12.25
C TYR A 34 7.58 0.42 13.07
N ASN A 35 8.89 0.27 12.87
CA ASN A 35 9.93 1.15 13.41
C ASN A 35 10.34 2.27 12.42
N SER A 36 9.80 2.25 11.20
CA SER A 36 10.04 3.24 10.15
C SER A 36 8.74 3.60 9.40
N ASP A 37 8.76 4.74 8.71
CA ASP A 37 7.65 5.18 7.84
C ASP A 37 7.73 4.56 6.43
N ASN A 38 8.56 3.53 6.26
CA ASN A 38 8.79 2.91 4.96
C ASN A 38 7.52 2.20 4.48
N PRO A 39 7.07 2.47 3.24
CA PRO A 39 5.94 1.77 2.65
C PRO A 39 6.36 0.38 2.17
N HIS A 40 5.40 -0.54 2.10
CA HIS A 40 5.61 -1.84 1.43
C HIS A 40 5.35 -1.74 -0.06
N CYS A 41 4.40 -0.87 -0.45
CA CYS A 41 4.04 -0.60 -1.82
C CYS A 41 3.92 0.91 -2.07
N ARG A 42 4.37 1.34 -3.25
CA ARG A 42 4.01 2.61 -3.85
C ARG A 42 3.16 2.33 -5.08
N ILE A 43 2.05 3.04 -5.22
CA ILE A 43 1.06 2.90 -6.29
C ILE A 43 0.94 4.28 -6.96
N ASP A 44 1.41 4.42 -8.20
CA ASP A 44 1.26 5.68 -8.94
C ASP A 44 0.05 5.61 -9.86
N PHE A 45 -0.63 6.74 -9.95
CA PHE A 45 -1.79 6.92 -10.81
C PHE A 45 -1.43 7.84 -11.96
N ASP A 46 -1.97 7.56 -13.13
CA ASP A 46 -1.88 8.43 -14.29
C ASP A 46 -2.71 9.71 -14.06
N ARG A 47 -2.60 10.66 -14.99
CA ARG A 47 -3.35 11.92 -14.96
C ARG A 47 -4.89 11.76 -14.97
N ASN A 48 -5.39 10.57 -15.29
CA ASN A 48 -6.82 10.24 -15.34
C ASN A 48 -7.26 9.43 -14.10
N GLY A 49 -6.37 9.27 -13.10
CA GLY A 49 -6.64 8.49 -11.89
C GLY A 49 -6.60 6.97 -12.12
N LYS A 50 -6.08 6.49 -13.26
CA LYS A 50 -5.90 5.06 -13.53
C LYS A 50 -4.58 4.58 -12.97
N LEU A 51 -4.49 3.32 -12.59
CA LEU A 51 -3.24 2.70 -12.19
C LEU A 51 -2.20 2.80 -13.32
N ASP A 52 -1.05 3.43 -13.05
CA ASP A 52 0.06 3.58 -13.99
C ASP A 52 1.19 2.60 -13.67
N TRP A 53 1.69 2.64 -12.43
CA TRP A 53 2.78 1.77 -11.98
C TRP A 53 2.64 1.36 -10.51
N SER A 54 3.39 0.34 -10.09
CA SER A 54 3.62 0.07 -8.66
C SER A 54 5.05 -0.41 -8.39
N THR A 55 5.60 -0.06 -7.23
CA THR A 55 6.89 -0.60 -6.73
C THR A 55 6.75 -1.21 -5.36
N PHE A 56 7.47 -2.30 -5.14
CA PHE A 56 7.47 -3.08 -3.91
C PHE A 56 8.82 -2.94 -3.22
N HIS A 57 8.81 -2.67 -1.91
CA HIS A 57 10.04 -2.31 -1.19
C HIS A 57 10.43 -3.28 -0.09
N SER A 58 9.57 -4.25 0.27
CA SER A 58 9.93 -5.20 1.32
C SER A 58 9.04 -6.43 1.37
N ASN A 59 9.69 -7.56 1.67
CA ASN A 59 9.05 -8.75 2.21
C ASN A 59 8.76 -8.51 3.69
N LEU A 60 7.53 -8.16 4.06
CA LEU A 60 7.12 -8.24 5.47
C LEU A 60 7.02 -9.72 5.85
N ASP A 61 7.69 -10.12 6.93
CA ASP A 61 7.62 -11.48 7.49
C ASP A 61 7.92 -12.63 6.52
N GLY A 62 8.63 -12.37 5.42
CA GLY A 62 8.95 -13.39 4.41
C GLY A 62 7.77 -13.97 3.63
N TYR A 63 6.55 -13.44 3.81
CA TYR A 63 5.30 -14.08 3.36
C TYR A 63 4.53 -13.34 2.25
N PHE A 64 4.88 -12.11 1.90
CA PHE A 64 4.18 -11.41 0.81
C PHE A 64 4.79 -11.75 -0.53
N GLY A 65 4.03 -12.48 -1.35
CA GLY A 65 4.30 -12.54 -2.77
C GLY A 65 3.99 -11.18 -3.41
N MET A 66 4.72 -10.86 -4.48
CA MET A 66 4.43 -9.70 -5.33
C MET A 66 2.95 -9.68 -5.77
N ARG A 67 2.31 -10.85 -5.90
CA ARG A 67 0.90 -11.02 -6.27
C ARG A 67 -0.07 -10.36 -5.28
N GLU A 68 0.06 -10.64 -3.98
CA GLU A 68 -0.85 -10.11 -2.95
C GLU A 68 -0.78 -8.59 -2.89
N VAL A 69 0.44 -8.04 -3.02
CA VAL A 69 0.64 -6.60 -3.00
C VAL A 69 0.14 -5.94 -4.29
N VAL A 70 0.35 -6.55 -5.46
CA VAL A 70 -0.25 -6.10 -6.73
C VAL A 70 -1.77 -6.13 -6.69
N ARG A 71 -2.38 -7.23 -6.22
CA ARG A 71 -3.84 -7.34 -6.11
C ARG A 71 -4.40 -6.29 -5.18
N THR A 72 -3.74 -6.08 -4.05
CA THR A 72 -4.12 -5.02 -3.11
C THR A 72 -4.05 -3.65 -3.75
N ALA A 73 -2.95 -3.34 -4.43
CA ALA A 73 -2.79 -2.07 -5.15
C ALA A 73 -3.89 -1.84 -6.20
N ILE A 74 -4.24 -2.89 -6.95
CA ILE A 74 -5.35 -2.86 -7.92
C ILE A 74 -6.68 -2.62 -7.20
N THR A 75 -7.01 -3.40 -6.16
CA THR A 75 -8.27 -3.25 -5.42
C THR A 75 -8.45 -1.83 -4.91
N MET A 76 -7.38 -1.25 -4.34
CA MET A 76 -7.41 0.11 -3.78
C MET A 76 -7.45 1.22 -4.83
N ALA A 77 -6.98 0.94 -6.05
CA ALA A 77 -7.08 1.87 -7.17
C ALA A 77 -8.50 2.00 -7.75
N PHE A 78 -9.36 1.00 -7.51
CA PHE A 78 -10.69 0.91 -8.11
C PHE A 78 -11.85 0.97 -7.11
N SER A 79 -11.55 1.07 -5.80
CA SER A 79 -12.51 1.24 -4.70
C SER A 79 -12.68 2.70 -4.32
#